data_AF-A0A2P4SFH6-F1
#
_entry.id   AF-A0A2P4SFH6-F1
#
_cell.length_a   1.000
_cell.length_b   1.000
_cell.length_c   1.000
_cell.angle_alpha   90.00
_cell.angle_beta   90.00
_cell.angle_gamma   90.00
#
_symmetry.space_group_name_H-M   'P 1'
#
loop_
_entity.id
_entity.type
_entity.pdbx_description
1 polymer ?
#
loop_
_entity_poly.entity_id
_entity_poly.type
_entity_poly.pdbx_seq_one_letter_code
_entity_poly.pdbx_strand_id
1 'polypeptide(L)'
;GLLGMFLKRLSSQLILLQAWTAHLWKMFYDARKPRSQIKNEINIDNLARDEFNLQKMMVMVTASGKLFGIESSSGTILWKQYLRNVRPGASLKLMVQRTTAHFPHPPQCTLLVKDKETKMSFLYVFNPIFGKRSQVAPPVLKRPVLQTLLLPIMDQDYAKVLLLIDDEYKVTAFPATKNVLRQLEEMAHSIFFYLVDAEQGKLSGFRLKKDLTTEESWQVAIPTEVQRIVTVKGKRSSEHVHSQGRVMGDRSVLYKSLNPNLLAVVTESTDTHHERTFVGIYLIDGVTGRIIHSSVQKKAKGPVHIVHSENWVVYQYWNTKARRNEFTVLELYEGTEQYNATAFSSLDRPLLPQVLQQSYIFPSAISAMEATITERGITSRHLLIGLPSGAILSLPKALLDPRRPEIPTEQSREENLIPYSPDVQIHAERFINYNQTVVAYGLDIYQTRVYPSKQFDVLKDDYDYVLISSVLFGLVFATMITKRLAQVKLLNRAWR
;
A
#
# COMPACT_ATOMS: atom_id res chain seq x y z
N GLY A 1 -4.07 40.69 -7.95
CA GLY A 1 -3.74 41.47 -6.74
C GLY A 1 -4.53 40.98 -5.53
N LEU A 2 -4.12 41.37 -4.32
CA LEU A 2 -4.73 40.96 -3.04
C LEU A 2 -6.25 41.19 -2.98
N LEU A 3 -6.72 42.34 -3.47
CA LEU A 3 -8.16 42.67 -3.55
C LEU A 3 -8.96 41.65 -4.38
N GLY A 4 -8.40 41.20 -5.51
CA GLY A 4 -9.05 40.18 -6.35
C GLY A 4 -9.15 38.82 -5.65
N MET A 5 -8.14 38.42 -4.87
CA MET A 5 -8.21 37.18 -4.07
C MET A 5 -9.23 37.29 -2.94
N PHE A 6 -9.30 38.45 -2.28
CA PHE A 6 -10.30 38.71 -1.24
C PHE A 6 -11.72 38.66 -1.78
N LEU A 7 -12.00 39.36 -2.89
CA LEU A 7 -13.31 39.36 -3.55
C LEU A 7 -13.71 37.95 -4.02
N LYS A 8 -12.76 37.17 -4.57
CA LYS A 8 -12.99 35.76 -4.95
C LYS A 8 -13.35 34.89 -3.74
N ARG A 9 -12.68 35.09 -2.60
CA ARG A 9 -13.01 34.34 -1.37
C ARG A 9 -14.40 34.72 -0.87
N LEU A 10 -14.71 36.01 -0.84
CA LEU A 10 -16.00 36.53 -0.36
C LEU A 10 -17.15 36.04 -1.25
N SER A 11 -16.98 36.05 -2.57
CA SER A 11 -17.99 35.51 -3.50
C SER A 11 -18.19 34.01 -3.31
N SER A 12 -17.11 33.24 -3.15
CA SER A 12 -17.19 31.81 -2.85
C SER A 12 -17.95 31.53 -1.55
N GLN A 13 -17.64 32.25 -0.47
CA GLN A 13 -18.33 32.11 0.82
C GLN A 13 -19.81 32.49 0.74
N LEU A 14 -20.14 33.54 -0.02
CA LEU A 14 -21.53 33.98 -0.21
C LEU A 14 -22.34 32.94 -1.00
N ILE A 15 -21.75 32.32 -2.03
CA ILE A 15 -22.37 31.20 -2.78
C ILE A 15 -22.62 30.00 -1.84
N LEU A 16 -21.64 29.64 -1.00
CA LEU A 16 -21.81 28.55 -0.02
C LEU A 16 -22.93 28.88 0.99
N LEU A 17 -22.99 30.12 1.46
CA LEU A 17 -24.05 30.57 2.37
C LEU A 17 -25.44 30.47 1.71
N GLN A 18 -25.58 30.92 0.46
CA GLN A 18 -26.82 30.78 -0.31
C GLN A 18 -27.23 29.31 -0.51
N ALA A 19 -26.27 28.43 -0.80
CA ALA A 19 -26.53 26.99 -0.91
C ALA A 19 -26.99 26.39 0.42
N TRP A 20 -26.36 26.79 1.54
CA TRP A 20 -26.72 26.32 2.88
C TRP A 20 -28.11 26.79 3.31
N THR A 21 -28.45 28.06 3.08
CA THR A 21 -29.79 28.59 3.39
C THR A 21 -30.87 27.93 2.55
N ALA A 22 -30.62 27.71 1.25
CA ALA A 22 -31.52 26.96 0.38
C ALA A 22 -31.71 25.51 0.86
N HIS A 23 -30.64 24.85 1.30
CA HIS A 23 -30.70 23.49 1.84
C HIS A 23 -31.50 23.42 3.15
N LEU A 24 -31.30 24.36 4.07
CA LEU A 24 -32.10 24.45 5.30
C LEU A 24 -33.59 24.65 5.00
N TRP A 25 -33.90 25.54 4.06
CA TRP A 25 -35.29 25.78 3.64
C TRP A 25 -35.91 24.51 3.06
N LYS A 26 -35.15 23.79 2.22
CA LYS A 26 -35.58 22.51 1.66
C LYS A 26 -35.81 21.46 2.77
N MET A 27 -34.87 21.29 3.71
CA MET A 27 -35.06 20.36 4.84
C MET A 27 -36.29 20.70 5.67
N PHE A 28 -36.54 21.98 5.95
CA PHE A 28 -37.72 22.41 6.70
C PHE A 28 -39.03 22.16 5.95
N TYR A 29 -39.01 22.32 4.62
CA TYR A 29 -40.16 22.01 3.77
C TYR A 29 -40.40 20.50 3.64
N ASP A 30 -39.35 19.70 3.49
CA ASP A 30 -39.42 18.24 3.37
C ASP A 30 -39.79 17.58 4.70
N ALA A 31 -39.38 18.15 5.85
CA ALA A 31 -39.81 17.69 7.18
C ALA A 31 -41.33 17.80 7.40
N ARG A 32 -42.03 18.65 6.62
CA ARG A 32 -43.49 18.79 6.64
C ARG A 32 -44.22 17.79 5.73
N LYS A 33 -43.49 17.05 4.88
CA LYS A 33 -44.07 15.99 4.05
C LYS A 33 -44.00 14.64 4.79
N PRO A 34 -45.01 13.77 4.67
CA PRO A 34 -44.93 12.41 5.22
C PRO A 34 -43.74 11.68 4.59
N ARG A 35 -42.92 11.04 5.44
CA ARG A 35 -41.68 10.34 5.05
C ARG A 35 -41.95 9.33 3.93
N SER A 36 -41.66 9.71 2.69
CA SER A 36 -41.39 8.74 1.64
C SER A 36 -39.94 8.29 1.78
N GLN A 37 -39.73 6.98 1.88
CA GLN A 37 -38.40 6.38 1.86
C GLN A 37 -37.81 6.59 0.46
N ILE A 38 -37.15 7.72 0.23
CA ILE A 38 -36.30 7.91 -0.95
C ILE A 38 -35.09 7.00 -0.72
N LYS A 39 -35.11 5.80 -1.29
CA LYS A 39 -33.90 5.02 -1.50
C LYS A 39 -33.05 5.83 -2.47
N ASN A 40 -31.97 6.42 -1.98
CA ASN A 40 -30.94 6.99 -2.85
C ASN A 40 -30.27 5.84 -3.59
N GLU A 41 -30.81 5.46 -4.75
CA GLU A 41 -30.14 4.55 -5.65
C GLU A 41 -28.81 5.19 -6.09
N ILE A 42 -27.72 4.47 -5.86
CA ILE A 42 -26.38 4.93 -6.22
C ILE A 42 -26.27 4.85 -7.74
N ASN A 43 -26.39 5.99 -8.41
CA ASN A 43 -26.16 6.12 -9.84
C ASN A 43 -24.71 6.59 -10.09
N ILE A 44 -24.10 6.11 -11.18
CA ILE A 44 -22.71 6.43 -11.56
C ILE A 44 -22.47 7.94 -11.68
N ASP A 45 -23.51 8.70 -12.04
CA ASP A 45 -23.45 10.15 -12.24
C ASP A 45 -23.45 10.95 -10.92
N ASN A 46 -23.99 10.37 -9.84
CA ASN A 46 -24.08 11.00 -8.53
C ASN A 46 -23.01 10.48 -7.54
N LEU A 47 -22.12 9.60 -8.01
CA LEU A 47 -21.08 9.02 -7.17
C LEU A 47 -20.01 10.07 -6.81
N ALA A 48 -19.95 10.41 -5.53
CA ALA A 48 -18.97 11.33 -4.98
C ALA A 48 -18.18 10.68 -3.84
N ARG A 49 -17.04 11.28 -3.49
CA ARG A 49 -16.21 10.83 -2.37
C ARG A 49 -16.90 11.15 -1.04
N ASP A 50 -16.94 10.18 -0.13
CA ASP A 50 -17.36 10.36 1.25
C ASP A 50 -16.28 11.08 2.09
N GLU A 51 -16.64 11.62 3.25
CA GLU A 51 -15.73 12.40 4.10
C GLU A 51 -14.47 11.61 4.49
N PHE A 52 -14.64 10.34 4.86
CA PHE A 52 -13.55 9.44 5.23
C PHE A 52 -12.90 8.71 4.03
N ASN A 53 -13.37 8.96 2.80
CA ASN A 53 -12.88 8.34 1.57
C ASN A 53 -12.85 6.79 1.65
N LEU A 54 -13.82 6.19 2.34
CA LEU A 54 -13.96 4.75 2.53
C LEU A 54 -14.63 4.08 1.32
N GLN A 55 -15.38 4.85 0.54
CA GLN A 55 -16.01 4.40 -0.70
C GLN A 55 -15.06 4.68 -1.87
N LYS A 56 -14.61 3.60 -2.52
CA LYS A 56 -13.65 3.67 -3.63
C LYS A 56 -14.18 2.91 -4.84
N MET A 57 -13.74 3.34 -6.02
CA MET A 57 -13.94 2.61 -7.26
C MET A 57 -12.84 1.55 -7.41
N MET A 58 -13.22 0.27 -7.38
CA MET A 58 -12.32 -0.84 -7.66
C MET A 58 -12.28 -1.08 -9.17
N VAL A 59 -11.09 -0.96 -9.76
CA VAL A 59 -10.88 -1.26 -11.18
C VAL A 59 -10.23 -2.62 -11.28
N MET A 60 -10.99 -3.61 -11.73
CA MET A 60 -10.52 -4.98 -11.89
C MET A 60 -10.30 -5.31 -13.36
N VAL A 61 -9.20 -6.00 -13.65
CA VAL A 61 -8.86 -6.48 -15.00
C VAL A 61 -8.74 -7.99 -14.94
N THR A 62 -9.46 -8.68 -15.81
CA THR A 62 -9.48 -10.14 -15.85
C THR A 62 -8.59 -10.68 -16.96
N ALA A 63 -8.14 -11.94 -16.82
CA ALA A 63 -7.33 -12.63 -17.84
C ALA A 63 -8.05 -12.77 -19.20
N SER A 64 -9.38 -12.69 -19.22
CA SER A 64 -10.19 -12.68 -20.45
C SER A 64 -10.13 -11.38 -21.26
N GLY A 65 -9.43 -10.35 -20.76
CA GLY A 65 -9.40 -9.02 -21.37
C GLY A 65 -10.59 -8.14 -21.03
N LYS A 66 -11.38 -8.50 -20.00
CA LYS A 66 -12.52 -7.71 -19.52
C LYS A 66 -12.16 -6.89 -18.29
N LEU A 67 -12.51 -5.61 -18.32
CA LEU A 67 -12.36 -4.65 -17.24
C LEU A 67 -13.71 -4.37 -16.59
N PHE A 68 -13.69 -4.16 -15.28
CA PHE A 68 -14.85 -3.85 -14.46
C PHE A 68 -14.55 -2.66 -13.54
N GLY A 69 -15.50 -1.74 -13.43
CA GLY A 69 -15.56 -0.77 -12.35
C GLY A 69 -16.59 -1.21 -11.33
N ILE A 70 -16.13 -1.56 -10.14
CA ILE A 70 -16.96 -2.08 -9.06
C ILE A 70 -16.93 -1.10 -7.90
N GLU A 71 -18.08 -0.76 -7.37
CA GLU A 71 -18.17 0.04 -6.16
C GLU A 71 -17.75 -0.79 -4.92
N SER A 72 -16.83 -0.27 -4.10
CA SER A 72 -16.28 -1.04 -2.98
C SER A 72 -17.26 -1.31 -1.82
N SER A 73 -18.32 -0.51 -1.67
CA SER A 73 -19.29 -0.63 -0.57
C SER A 73 -20.38 -1.66 -0.86
N SER A 74 -21.00 -1.59 -2.04
CA SER A 74 -22.10 -2.48 -2.43
C SER A 74 -21.66 -3.69 -3.25
N GLY A 75 -20.48 -3.63 -3.88
CA GLY A 75 -20.03 -4.63 -4.85
C GLY A 75 -20.76 -4.55 -6.20
N THR A 76 -21.56 -3.51 -6.45
CA THR A 76 -22.26 -3.33 -7.72
C THR A 76 -21.28 -2.99 -8.84
N ILE A 77 -21.50 -3.59 -10.02
CA ILE A 77 -20.70 -3.29 -11.21
C ILE A 77 -21.31 -2.08 -11.92
N LEU A 78 -20.59 -0.96 -11.89
CA LEU A 78 -21.03 0.31 -12.48
C LEU A 78 -20.72 0.40 -13.98
N TRP A 79 -19.60 -0.17 -14.42
CA TRP A 79 -19.26 -0.23 -15.84
C TRP A 79 -18.43 -1.46 -16.19
N LYS A 80 -18.47 -1.85 -17.48
CA LYS A 80 -17.76 -2.99 -18.04
C LYS A 80 -17.12 -2.57 -19.37
N GLN A 81 -15.89 -2.99 -19.62
CA GLN A 81 -15.21 -2.75 -20.90
C GLN A 81 -14.49 -4.01 -21.35
N TYR A 82 -14.55 -4.33 -22.65
CA TYR A 82 -13.91 -5.53 -23.20
C TYR A 82 -12.83 -5.17 -24.20
N LEU A 83 -11.65 -5.79 -24.05
CA LEU A 83 -10.52 -5.66 -24.96
C LEU A 83 -10.41 -6.93 -25.82
N ARG A 84 -10.70 -6.80 -27.12
CA ARG A 84 -10.75 -7.93 -28.06
C ARG A 84 -9.39 -8.60 -28.31
N ASN A 85 -8.29 -7.88 -28.14
CA ASN A 85 -6.95 -8.32 -28.54
C ASN A 85 -6.15 -8.98 -27.40
N VAL A 86 -6.80 -9.39 -26.32
CA VAL A 86 -6.13 -10.02 -25.17
C VAL A 86 -6.20 -11.53 -25.29
N ARG A 87 -5.04 -12.17 -25.43
CA ARG A 87 -4.93 -13.64 -25.47
C ARG A 87 -4.85 -14.22 -24.04
N PRO A 88 -5.29 -15.48 -23.84
CA PRO A 88 -5.06 -16.18 -22.58
C PRO A 88 -3.58 -16.23 -22.22
N GLY A 89 -3.26 -15.97 -20.94
CA GLY A 89 -1.87 -15.97 -20.45
C GLY A 89 -1.08 -14.68 -20.71
N ALA A 90 -1.71 -13.63 -21.23
CA ALA A 90 -1.10 -12.30 -21.33
C ALA A 90 -0.76 -11.73 -19.95
N SER A 91 0.37 -11.05 -19.85
CA SER A 91 0.78 -10.33 -18.64
C SER A 91 0.13 -8.95 -18.61
N LEU A 92 -0.59 -8.65 -17.53
CA LEU A 92 -1.36 -7.43 -17.35
C LEU A 92 -0.74 -6.59 -16.23
N LYS A 93 -0.51 -5.30 -16.48
CA LYS A 93 -0.05 -4.35 -15.46
C LYS A 93 -0.88 -3.08 -15.50
N LEU A 94 -1.58 -2.79 -14.40
CA LEU A 94 -2.42 -1.61 -14.25
C LEU A 94 -1.66 -0.52 -13.48
N MET A 95 -1.63 0.69 -14.03
CA MET A 95 -0.99 1.85 -13.42
C MET A 95 -1.97 3.02 -13.33
N VAL A 96 -2.00 3.69 -12.18
CA VAL A 96 -2.79 4.90 -11.97
C VAL A 96 -1.92 6.12 -12.26
N GLN A 97 -2.19 6.83 -13.37
CA GLN A 97 -1.40 8.00 -13.76
C GLN A 97 -1.94 9.29 -13.15
N ARG A 98 -3.27 9.46 -13.09
CA ARG A 98 -3.91 10.65 -12.54
C ARG A 98 -5.15 10.28 -11.74
N THR A 99 -5.27 10.85 -10.54
CA THR A 99 -6.42 10.65 -9.64
C THR A 99 -7.48 11.72 -9.83
N THR A 100 -8.57 11.66 -9.07
CA THR A 100 -9.68 12.63 -9.10
C THR A 100 -9.42 13.91 -8.30
N ALA A 101 -8.20 14.12 -7.80
CA ALA A 101 -7.88 15.29 -6.96
C ALA A 101 -7.95 16.63 -7.74
N HIS A 102 -7.69 16.60 -9.04
CA HIS A 102 -7.69 17.79 -9.89
C HIS A 102 -9.03 17.91 -10.64
N PHE A 103 -9.95 18.72 -10.12
CA PHE A 103 -11.32 18.83 -10.64
C PHE A 103 -11.43 19.06 -12.16
N PRO A 104 -10.64 19.95 -12.81
CA PRO A 104 -10.74 20.17 -14.25
C PRO A 104 -10.23 19.00 -15.11
N HIS A 105 -9.36 18.15 -14.57
CA HIS A 105 -8.68 17.10 -15.32
C HIS A 105 -9.27 15.72 -15.01
N PRO A 106 -9.76 14.97 -16.02
CA PRO A 106 -10.37 13.67 -15.76
C PRO A 106 -9.33 12.67 -15.24
N PRO A 107 -9.69 11.75 -14.32
CA PRO A 107 -8.79 10.71 -13.85
C PRO A 107 -8.38 9.78 -14.99
N GLN A 108 -7.18 9.22 -14.91
CA GLN A 108 -6.60 8.40 -15.97
C GLN A 108 -5.83 7.21 -15.41
N CYS A 109 -6.19 6.02 -15.91
CA CYS A 109 -5.47 4.77 -15.68
C CYS A 109 -4.94 4.25 -17.01
N THR A 110 -3.80 3.56 -16.93
CA THR A 110 -3.12 2.96 -18.06
C THR A 110 -2.89 1.48 -17.79
N LEU A 111 -3.42 0.63 -18.66
CA LEU A 111 -3.22 -0.81 -18.65
C LEU A 111 -2.20 -1.18 -19.72
N LEU A 112 -1.09 -1.78 -19.30
CA LEU A 112 -0.16 -2.46 -20.20
C LEU A 112 -0.60 -3.91 -20.34
N VAL A 113 -0.80 -4.35 -21.58
CA VAL A 113 -1.06 -5.74 -21.93
C VAL A 113 0.13 -6.23 -22.74
N LYS A 114 0.80 -7.28 -22.26
CA LYS A 114 1.88 -7.97 -22.96
C LYS A 114 1.44 -9.37 -23.34
N ASP A 115 1.43 -9.66 -24.63
CA ASP A 115 1.11 -11.00 -25.12
C ASP A 115 2.26 -11.97 -24.83
N LYS A 116 1.92 -13.21 -24.47
CA LYS A 116 2.90 -14.23 -24.06
C LYS A 116 3.64 -14.80 -25.26
N GLU A 117 2.94 -15.00 -26.38
CA GLU A 117 3.46 -15.65 -27.60
C GLU A 117 4.20 -14.63 -28.47
N THR A 118 3.52 -13.57 -28.89
CA THR A 118 4.12 -12.56 -29.77
C THR A 118 5.10 -11.64 -29.03
N LYS A 119 5.09 -11.65 -27.69
CA LYS A 119 5.84 -10.72 -26.82
C LYS A 119 5.51 -9.24 -27.03
N MET A 120 4.61 -8.92 -27.96
CA MET A 120 4.19 -7.56 -28.26
C MET A 120 3.32 -7.02 -27.14
N SER A 121 3.51 -5.74 -26.87
CA SER A 121 2.79 -5.02 -25.83
C SER A 121 1.97 -3.90 -26.43
N PHE A 122 0.82 -3.59 -25.84
CA PHE A 122 0.08 -2.37 -26.15
C PHE A 122 -0.42 -1.69 -24.87
N LEU A 123 -0.64 -0.38 -24.97
CA LEU A 123 -1.17 0.44 -23.89
C LEU A 123 -2.65 0.74 -24.14
N TYR A 124 -3.46 0.55 -23.11
CA TYR A 124 -4.86 0.95 -23.09
C TYR A 124 -5.07 2.00 -21.99
N VAL A 125 -5.42 3.22 -22.41
CA VAL A 125 -5.59 4.38 -21.54
C VAL A 125 -7.07 4.69 -21.43
N PHE A 126 -7.58 4.78 -20.20
CA PHE A 126 -9.01 4.95 -19.95
C PHE A 126 -9.29 5.74 -18.66
N ASN A 127 -10.51 6.24 -18.58
CA ASN A 127 -11.03 6.86 -17.36
C ASN A 127 -11.56 5.77 -16.42
N PRO A 128 -11.00 5.60 -15.21
CA PRO A 128 -11.38 4.54 -14.28
C PRO A 128 -12.77 4.70 -13.66
N ILE A 129 -13.39 5.88 -13.72
CA ILE A 129 -14.71 6.14 -13.14
C ILE A 129 -15.83 5.70 -14.08
N PHE A 130 -15.68 5.98 -15.39
CA PHE A 130 -16.72 5.69 -16.39
C PHE A 130 -16.37 4.55 -17.36
N GLY A 131 -15.14 4.03 -17.34
CA GLY A 131 -14.69 2.97 -18.23
C GLY A 131 -14.41 3.37 -19.68
N LYS A 132 -14.67 4.64 -20.04
CA LYS A 132 -14.47 5.16 -21.40
C LYS A 132 -12.98 5.31 -21.71
N ARG A 133 -12.59 4.98 -22.94
CA ARG A 133 -11.24 5.21 -23.45
C ARG A 133 -10.91 6.71 -23.42
N SER A 134 -9.72 7.06 -22.96
CA SER A 134 -9.27 8.45 -22.93
C SER A 134 -9.04 8.96 -24.36
N GLN A 135 -9.24 10.27 -24.58
CA GLN A 135 -8.98 10.91 -25.87
C GLN A 135 -7.49 10.95 -26.23
N VAL A 136 -6.61 10.89 -25.22
CA VAL A 136 -5.15 10.84 -25.41
C VAL A 136 -4.77 9.49 -26.03
N ALA A 137 -4.22 9.54 -27.25
CA ALA A 137 -3.72 8.35 -27.92
C ALA A 137 -2.39 7.90 -27.28
N PRO A 138 -2.27 6.65 -26.81
CA PRO A 138 -1.00 6.12 -26.34
C PRO A 138 -0.03 5.89 -27.51
N PRO A 139 1.29 5.88 -27.25
CA PRO A 139 2.28 5.58 -28.27
C PRO A 139 2.14 4.14 -28.76
N VAL A 140 2.39 3.93 -30.06
CA VAL A 140 2.46 2.59 -30.64
C VAL A 140 3.80 1.97 -30.26
N LEU A 141 3.75 0.89 -29.49
CA LEU A 141 4.94 0.14 -29.08
C LEU A 141 5.33 -0.81 -30.21
N LYS A 142 6.42 -0.50 -30.90
CA LYS A 142 6.93 -1.31 -32.03
C LYS A 142 7.68 -2.56 -31.58
N ARG A 143 8.06 -2.62 -30.30
CA ARG A 143 8.95 -3.64 -29.74
C ARG A 143 8.40 -4.21 -28.43
N PRO A 144 8.83 -5.42 -28.03
CA PRO A 144 8.49 -6.01 -26.74
C PRO A 144 8.96 -5.14 -25.57
N VAL A 145 8.04 -4.85 -24.64
CA VAL A 145 8.40 -4.15 -23.39
C VAL A 145 8.92 -5.16 -22.36
N LEU A 146 10.08 -4.88 -21.77
CA LEU A 146 10.67 -5.71 -20.72
C LEU A 146 10.13 -5.33 -19.34
N GLN A 147 10.15 -4.05 -18.99
CA GLN A 147 9.72 -3.54 -17.69
C GLN A 147 9.06 -2.17 -17.83
N THR A 148 8.32 -1.76 -16.81
CA THR A 148 7.79 -0.41 -16.70
C THR A 148 8.01 0.18 -15.31
N LEU A 149 8.24 1.49 -15.27
CA LEU A 149 8.44 2.28 -14.07
C LEU A 149 7.50 3.49 -14.10
N LEU A 150 6.68 3.66 -13.06
CA LEU A 150 5.82 4.83 -12.89
C LEU A 150 6.57 5.83 -12.01
N LEU A 151 6.93 6.97 -12.56
CA LEU A 151 7.62 8.03 -11.83
C LEU A 151 6.63 8.91 -11.07
N PRO A 152 7.05 9.51 -9.93
CA PRO A 152 6.23 10.46 -9.19
C PRO A 152 6.16 11.83 -9.87
N ILE A 153 7.06 12.14 -10.82
CA ILE A 153 7.04 13.38 -11.59
C ILE A 153 5.77 13.49 -12.41
N MET A 154 5.25 14.71 -12.52
CA MET A 154 3.99 15.00 -13.18
C MET A 154 4.20 15.99 -14.32
N ASP A 155 3.44 15.79 -15.39
CA ASP A 155 3.32 16.80 -16.43
C ASP A 155 2.44 17.98 -15.96
N GLN A 156 2.33 19.03 -16.79
CA GLN A 156 1.45 20.18 -16.61
C GLN A 156 -0.02 19.81 -16.35
N ASP A 157 -0.45 18.65 -16.86
CA ASP A 157 -1.81 18.11 -16.66
C ASP A 157 -1.92 17.18 -15.43
N TYR A 158 -0.94 17.20 -14.52
CA TYR A 158 -0.88 16.36 -13.31
C TYR A 158 -0.92 14.84 -13.59
N ALA A 159 -0.46 14.42 -14.77
CA ALA A 159 -0.33 13.01 -15.12
C ALA A 159 1.07 12.51 -14.79
N LYS A 160 1.16 11.43 -14.01
CA LYS A 160 2.43 10.77 -13.69
C LYS A 160 3.07 10.15 -14.94
N VAL A 161 4.38 10.33 -15.07
CA VAL A 161 5.16 9.83 -16.21
C VAL A 161 5.40 8.34 -16.07
N LEU A 162 5.02 7.58 -17.09
CA LEU A 162 5.29 6.15 -17.23
C LEU A 162 6.47 5.97 -18.17
N LEU A 163 7.53 5.29 -17.71
CA LEU A 163 8.64 4.85 -18.54
C LEU A 163 8.50 3.37 -18.86
N LEU A 164 8.72 3.01 -20.12
CA LEU A 164 8.75 1.63 -20.59
C LEU A 164 10.09 1.36 -21.27
N ILE A 165 10.79 0.33 -20.82
CA ILE A 165 12.06 -0.12 -21.43
C ILE A 165 11.77 -1.27 -22.39
N ASP A 166 12.29 -1.18 -23.62
CA ASP A 166 12.17 -2.20 -24.65
C ASP A 166 13.32 -3.22 -24.62
N ASP A 167 13.31 -4.16 -25.56
CA ASP A 167 14.33 -5.20 -25.75
C ASP A 167 15.66 -4.69 -26.33
N GLU A 168 15.70 -3.47 -26.89
CA GLU A 168 16.93 -2.75 -27.27
C GLU A 168 17.44 -1.84 -26.14
N TYR A 169 16.83 -1.91 -24.96
CA TYR A 169 17.14 -1.07 -23.82
C TYR A 169 16.94 0.44 -24.07
N LYS A 170 16.06 0.79 -25.01
CA LYS A 170 15.58 2.16 -25.22
C LYS A 170 14.32 2.41 -24.39
N VAL A 171 14.19 3.64 -23.91
CA VAL A 171 13.08 4.03 -23.04
C VAL A 171 12.08 4.88 -23.79
N THR A 172 10.81 4.47 -23.70
CA THR A 172 9.68 5.25 -24.17
C THR A 172 8.96 5.88 -22.99
N ALA A 173 8.77 7.20 -23.03
CA ALA A 173 8.06 7.96 -22.00
C ALA A 173 6.58 8.17 -22.40
N PHE A 174 5.68 8.12 -21.43
CA PHE A 174 4.27 8.40 -21.63
C PHE A 174 3.66 9.12 -20.40
N PRO A 175 3.16 10.36 -20.53
CA PRO A 175 3.12 11.21 -21.74
C PRO A 175 4.50 11.74 -22.16
N ALA A 176 4.73 11.95 -23.47
CA ALA A 176 5.99 12.47 -24.02
C ALA A 176 5.84 13.95 -24.44
N THR A 177 5.48 14.83 -23.51
CA THR A 177 5.40 16.27 -23.76
C THR A 177 6.78 16.92 -23.63
N LYS A 178 6.97 18.10 -24.22
CA LYS A 178 8.24 18.84 -24.15
C LYS A 178 8.69 19.12 -22.70
N ASN A 179 7.73 19.40 -21.81
CA ASN A 179 8.00 19.63 -20.39
C ASN A 179 8.52 18.36 -19.71
N VAL A 180 7.89 17.20 -19.96
CA VAL A 180 8.34 15.91 -19.43
C VAL A 180 9.73 15.56 -19.94
N LEU A 181 9.99 15.73 -21.24
CA LEU A 181 11.30 15.42 -21.82
C LEU A 181 12.42 16.27 -21.18
N ARG A 182 12.18 17.57 -20.99
CA ARG A 182 13.13 18.46 -20.28
C ARG A 182 13.37 18.01 -18.84
N GLN A 183 12.31 17.67 -18.09
CA GLN A 183 12.46 17.15 -16.72
C GLN A 183 13.23 15.82 -16.68
N LEU A 184 13.00 14.94 -17.65
CA LEU A 184 13.73 13.68 -17.76
C LEU A 184 15.21 13.92 -18.07
N GLU A 185 15.56 14.86 -18.94
CA GLU A 185 16.95 15.22 -19.23
C GLU A 185 17.69 15.75 -17.99
N GLU A 186 17.01 16.54 -17.15
CA GLU A 186 17.55 17.06 -15.88
C GLU A 186 17.75 15.94 -14.84
N MET A 187 16.83 14.97 -14.78
CA MET A 187 16.81 13.92 -13.74
C MET A 187 17.32 12.55 -14.19
N ALA A 188 17.73 12.37 -15.45
CA ALA A 188 18.04 11.07 -16.05
C ALA A 188 19.03 10.23 -15.20
N HIS A 189 20.08 10.87 -14.70
CA HIS A 189 21.13 10.24 -13.89
C HIS A 189 20.63 9.63 -12.57
N SER A 190 19.44 10.02 -12.10
CA SER A 190 18.82 9.52 -10.86
C SER A 190 17.79 8.40 -11.12
N ILE A 191 17.54 8.04 -12.37
CA ILE A 191 16.56 7.02 -12.75
C ILE A 191 17.28 5.72 -13.12
N PHE A 192 16.93 4.65 -12.40
CA PHE A 192 17.49 3.31 -12.57
C PHE A 192 16.38 2.30 -12.84
N PHE A 193 16.67 1.34 -13.72
CA PHE A 193 15.86 0.17 -14.00
C PHE A 193 16.60 -1.08 -13.51
N TYR A 194 15.86 -2.13 -13.18
CA TYR A 194 16.43 -3.43 -12.87
C TYR A 194 15.64 -4.50 -13.63
N LEU A 195 16.34 -5.29 -14.44
CA LEU A 195 15.78 -6.39 -15.21
C LEU A 195 16.20 -7.71 -14.57
N VAL A 196 15.25 -8.64 -14.50
CA VAL A 196 15.46 -9.97 -13.92
C VAL A 196 15.09 -11.00 -14.96
N ASP A 197 16.09 -11.72 -15.43
CA ASP A 197 15.92 -12.90 -16.26
C ASP A 197 16.04 -14.15 -15.37
N ALA A 198 14.90 -14.76 -15.07
CA ALA A 198 14.83 -15.95 -14.23
C ALA A 198 15.31 -17.22 -14.95
N GLU A 199 15.30 -17.24 -16.29
CA GLU A 199 15.72 -18.41 -17.08
C GLU A 199 17.25 -18.49 -17.12
N GLN A 200 17.91 -17.35 -17.30
CA GLN A 200 19.38 -17.25 -17.28
C GLN A 200 19.96 -17.00 -15.88
N GLY A 201 19.11 -16.70 -14.89
CA GLY A 201 19.57 -16.31 -13.55
C GLY A 201 20.30 -14.98 -13.52
N LYS A 202 20.06 -14.08 -14.49
CA LYS A 202 20.76 -12.80 -14.64
C LYS A 202 19.90 -11.64 -14.11
N LEU A 203 20.46 -10.84 -13.20
CA LEU A 203 19.91 -9.56 -12.77
C LEU A 203 20.82 -8.44 -13.27
N SER A 204 20.27 -7.52 -14.04
CA SER A 204 21.02 -6.36 -14.57
C SER A 204 20.35 -5.06 -14.16
N GLY A 205 21.16 -4.08 -13.78
CA GLY A 205 20.73 -2.71 -13.54
C GLY A 205 21.10 -1.80 -14.69
N PHE A 206 20.17 -0.94 -15.09
CA PHE A 206 20.35 0.01 -16.19
C PHE A 206 20.10 1.44 -15.70
N ARG A 207 21.00 2.37 -16.04
CA ARG A 207 20.85 3.81 -15.75
C ARG A 207 20.30 4.53 -16.99
N LEU A 208 19.37 5.45 -16.79
CA LEU A 208 18.81 6.27 -17.87
C LEU A 208 19.80 7.38 -18.29
N LYS A 209 20.00 7.55 -19.60
CA LYS A 209 20.74 8.66 -20.20
C LYS A 209 19.81 9.78 -20.67
N LYS A 210 20.38 10.94 -20.96
CA LYS A 210 19.63 12.15 -21.39
C LYS A 210 18.86 11.96 -22.70
N ASP A 211 19.39 11.14 -23.59
CA ASP A 211 18.80 10.77 -24.89
C ASP A 211 17.75 9.65 -24.78
N LEU A 212 17.32 9.29 -23.57
CA LEU A 212 16.39 8.18 -23.29
C LEU A 212 16.90 6.79 -23.71
N THR A 213 18.21 6.66 -23.94
CA THR A 213 18.87 5.35 -23.98
C THR A 213 19.24 4.93 -22.56
N THR A 214 19.64 3.68 -22.38
CA THR A 214 20.14 3.20 -21.10
C THR A 214 21.54 2.64 -21.21
N GLU A 215 22.26 2.64 -20.10
CA GLU A 215 23.55 1.96 -19.96
C GLU A 215 23.50 0.95 -18.83
N GLU A 216 24.12 -0.20 -19.04
CA GLU A 216 24.25 -1.22 -18.01
C GLU A 216 25.22 -0.71 -16.93
N SER A 217 24.71 -0.64 -15.70
CA SER A 217 25.47 -0.13 -14.54
C SER A 217 26.02 -1.25 -13.67
N TRP A 218 25.28 -2.35 -13.52
CA TRP A 218 25.68 -3.49 -12.70
C TRP A 218 25.01 -4.77 -13.21
N GLN A 219 25.65 -5.90 -12.95
CA GLN A 219 25.12 -7.22 -13.25
C GLN A 219 25.45 -8.19 -12.11
N VAL A 220 24.45 -8.96 -11.70
CA VAL A 220 24.58 -10.08 -10.75
C VAL A 220 24.06 -11.34 -11.43
N ALA A 221 24.86 -12.40 -11.43
CA ALA A 221 24.47 -13.71 -11.95
C ALA A 221 24.26 -14.69 -10.79
N ILE A 222 23.12 -15.39 -10.81
CA ILE A 222 22.79 -16.47 -9.89
C ILE A 222 22.92 -17.78 -10.68
N PRO A 223 23.74 -18.75 -10.20
CA PRO A 223 23.99 -19.99 -10.94
C PRO A 223 22.71 -20.83 -11.07
N THR A 224 22.20 -20.95 -12.30
CA THR A 224 20.96 -21.68 -12.62
C THR A 224 21.07 -23.19 -12.45
N GLU A 225 22.30 -23.72 -12.46
CA GLU A 225 22.59 -25.13 -12.18
C GLU A 225 22.18 -25.52 -10.75
N VAL A 226 22.28 -24.59 -9.80
CA VAL A 226 22.08 -24.84 -8.37
C VAL A 226 20.80 -24.18 -7.85
N GLN A 227 20.44 -22.99 -8.37
CA GLN A 227 19.34 -22.18 -7.85
C GLN A 227 18.54 -21.54 -8.97
N ARG A 228 17.22 -21.43 -8.80
CA ARG A 228 16.31 -20.73 -9.71
C ARG A 228 15.63 -19.57 -8.99
N ILE A 229 15.55 -18.41 -9.64
CA ILE A 229 14.81 -17.26 -9.15
C ILE A 229 13.32 -17.54 -9.23
N VAL A 230 12.61 -17.40 -8.11
CA VAL A 230 11.16 -17.65 -8.02
C VAL A 230 10.38 -16.35 -7.91
N THR A 231 10.90 -15.38 -7.15
CA THR A 231 10.21 -14.11 -6.93
C THR A 231 11.19 -13.00 -6.62
N VAL A 232 10.86 -11.80 -7.10
CA VAL A 232 11.55 -10.56 -6.74
C VAL A 232 10.51 -9.57 -6.22
N LYS A 233 10.71 -9.07 -4.99
CA LYS A 233 9.82 -8.09 -4.34
C LYS A 233 10.59 -6.82 -3.95
N GLY A 234 10.23 -5.72 -4.58
CA GLY A 234 10.56 -4.38 -4.10
C GLY A 234 9.50 -3.84 -3.13
N LYS A 235 9.84 -2.77 -2.41
CA LYS A 235 8.90 -2.03 -1.57
C LYS A 235 7.84 -1.33 -2.41
N ARG A 236 6.68 -1.06 -1.81
CA ARG A 236 5.63 -0.27 -2.49
C ARG A 236 6.03 1.21 -2.47
N SER A 237 6.14 1.84 -3.63
CA SER A 237 6.50 3.27 -3.74
C SER A 237 5.49 4.22 -3.06
N SER A 238 4.27 3.76 -2.76
CA SER A 238 3.24 4.55 -2.07
C SER A 238 3.25 4.40 -0.55
N GLU A 239 4.11 3.54 0.01
CA GLU A 239 4.19 3.36 1.46
C GLU A 239 4.96 4.52 2.10
N HIS A 240 4.51 4.95 3.27
CA HIS A 240 5.20 5.94 4.09
C HIS A 240 5.54 5.31 5.45
N VAL A 241 6.69 5.70 5.99
CA VAL A 241 7.18 5.25 7.30
C VAL A 241 7.13 6.42 8.27
N HIS A 242 6.33 6.32 9.32
CA HIS A 242 6.16 7.40 10.30
C HIS A 242 7.41 7.58 11.18
N SER A 243 7.93 6.49 11.74
CA SER A 243 9.09 6.52 12.65
C SER A 243 10.33 5.92 11.99
N GLN A 244 11.37 6.75 11.89
CA GLN A 244 12.69 6.41 11.32
C GLN A 244 13.53 5.51 12.25
N GLY A 245 13.25 5.55 13.55
CA GLY A 245 13.91 4.72 14.56
C GLY A 245 12.91 4.02 15.47
N ARG A 246 13.43 3.15 16.32
CA ARG A 246 12.73 2.48 17.40
C ARG A 246 13.40 2.85 18.73
N VAL A 247 12.60 3.24 19.72
CA VAL A 247 13.10 3.56 21.06
C VAL A 247 13.43 2.25 21.78
N MET A 248 14.60 2.23 22.41
CA MET A 248 15.13 1.12 23.21
C MET A 248 14.81 1.34 24.70
N GLY A 249 14.96 0.31 25.53
CA GLY A 249 14.65 0.38 26.97
C GLY A 249 15.47 1.47 27.68
N ASP A 250 16.75 1.58 27.34
CA ASP A 250 17.66 2.60 27.87
C ASP A 250 17.43 4.03 27.34
N ARG A 251 16.29 4.27 26.66
CA ARG A 251 15.91 5.53 25.98
C ARG A 251 16.80 5.89 24.79
N SER A 252 17.70 5.02 24.37
CA SER A 252 18.42 5.18 23.11
C SER A 252 17.50 4.91 21.92
N VAL A 253 17.93 5.27 20.71
CA VAL A 253 17.18 5.07 19.48
C VAL A 253 17.96 4.15 18.57
N LEU A 254 17.33 3.05 18.15
CA LEU A 254 17.84 2.17 17.11
C LEU A 254 17.23 2.56 15.77
N TYR A 255 18.05 3.10 14.88
CA TYR A 255 17.61 3.60 13.58
C TYR A 255 17.41 2.48 12.57
N LYS A 256 16.29 2.54 11.84
CA LYS A 256 15.92 1.55 10.83
C LYS A 256 16.68 1.84 9.54
N SER A 257 17.13 0.80 8.84
CA SER A 257 17.69 0.97 7.50
C SER A 257 16.57 0.96 6.45
N LEU A 258 16.21 2.14 5.97
CA LEU A 258 15.08 2.35 5.07
C LEU A 258 15.52 2.57 3.62
N ASN A 259 16.28 1.64 3.06
CA ASN A 259 16.65 1.72 1.66
C ASN A 259 15.41 1.61 0.74
N PRO A 260 15.01 2.66 -0.01
CA PRO A 260 13.82 2.63 -0.85
C PRO A 260 14.00 1.75 -2.10
N ASN A 261 15.24 1.49 -2.50
CA ASN A 261 15.61 0.77 -3.71
C ASN A 261 15.96 -0.71 -3.43
N LEU A 262 15.69 -1.20 -2.21
CA LEU A 262 16.01 -2.56 -1.82
C LEU A 262 15.07 -3.56 -2.48
N LEU A 263 15.64 -4.62 -3.04
CA LEU A 263 14.95 -5.74 -3.66
C LEU A 263 15.19 -7.00 -2.84
N ALA A 264 14.12 -7.72 -2.52
CA ALA A 264 14.20 -9.05 -1.94
C ALA A 264 14.04 -10.09 -3.05
N VAL A 265 15.12 -10.79 -3.37
CA VAL A 265 15.19 -11.84 -4.39
C VAL A 265 15.14 -13.20 -3.68
N VAL A 266 14.19 -14.03 -4.08
CA VAL A 266 14.00 -15.38 -3.55
C VAL A 266 14.40 -16.40 -4.60
N THR A 267 15.20 -17.37 -4.17
CA THR A 267 15.67 -18.49 -4.98
C THR A 267 15.31 -19.81 -4.33
N GLU A 268 15.05 -20.82 -5.16
CA GLU A 268 14.88 -22.21 -4.72
C GLU A 268 15.95 -23.08 -5.38
N SER A 269 16.42 -24.10 -4.66
CA SER A 269 17.38 -25.06 -5.22
C SER A 269 16.78 -25.85 -6.37
N THR A 270 17.61 -26.17 -7.37
CA THR A 270 17.25 -27.10 -8.46
C THR A 270 17.16 -28.54 -7.96
N ASP A 271 18.03 -28.92 -7.02
CA ASP A 271 17.92 -30.21 -6.33
C ASP A 271 16.71 -30.20 -5.39
N THR A 272 15.76 -31.07 -5.70
CA THR A 272 14.50 -31.22 -4.96
C THR A 272 14.57 -32.29 -3.86
N HIS A 273 15.73 -32.95 -3.69
CA HIS A 273 15.91 -33.96 -2.66
C HIS A 273 15.77 -33.36 -1.25
N HIS A 274 14.96 -33.98 -0.40
CA HIS A 274 14.54 -33.44 0.90
C HIS A 274 15.70 -33.05 1.83
N GLU A 275 16.87 -33.70 1.72
CA GLU A 275 18.03 -33.40 2.57
C GLU A 275 18.93 -32.27 2.04
N ARG A 276 18.87 -32.01 0.73
CA ARG A 276 19.76 -31.07 0.02
C ARG A 276 19.04 -29.83 -0.49
N THR A 277 17.71 -29.86 -0.56
CA THR A 277 16.88 -28.70 -0.93
C THR A 277 17.12 -27.52 0.00
N PHE A 278 17.11 -26.32 -0.56
CA PHE A 278 17.23 -25.09 0.22
C PHE A 278 16.51 -23.92 -0.47
N VAL A 279 16.23 -22.88 0.33
CA VAL A 279 15.70 -21.60 -0.14
C VAL A 279 16.75 -20.53 0.12
N GLY A 280 17.11 -19.75 -0.90
CA GLY A 280 18.06 -18.64 -0.80
C GLY A 280 17.35 -17.29 -0.84
N ILE A 281 17.75 -16.38 0.05
CA ILE A 281 17.25 -15.00 0.13
C ILE A 281 18.40 -14.05 -0.10
N TYR A 282 18.27 -13.18 -1.09
CA TYR A 282 19.23 -12.13 -1.41
C TYR A 282 18.54 -10.77 -1.30
N LEU A 283 19.05 -9.91 -0.42
CA LEU A 283 18.65 -8.51 -0.35
C LEU A 283 19.66 -7.70 -1.18
N ILE A 284 19.20 -7.14 -2.29
CA ILE A 284 20.05 -6.47 -3.29
C ILE A 284 19.60 -5.02 -3.42
N ASP A 285 20.55 -4.09 -3.41
CA ASP A 285 20.26 -2.69 -3.75
C ASP A 285 20.06 -2.55 -5.27
N GLY A 286 18.88 -2.08 -5.69
CA GLY A 286 18.52 -2.00 -7.11
C GLY A 286 19.26 -0.92 -7.91
N VAL A 287 20.00 -0.02 -7.25
CA VAL A 287 20.78 1.05 -7.91
C VAL A 287 22.22 0.60 -8.15
N THR A 288 22.85 0.00 -7.14
CA THR A 288 24.27 -0.38 -7.17
C THR A 288 24.52 -1.85 -7.48
N GLY A 289 23.52 -2.71 -7.32
CA GLY A 289 23.68 -4.17 -7.40
C GLY A 289 24.38 -4.79 -6.19
N ARG A 290 24.69 -4.01 -5.15
CA ARG A 290 25.34 -4.50 -3.94
C ARG A 290 24.40 -5.47 -3.19
N ILE A 291 24.90 -6.66 -2.90
CA ILE A 291 24.20 -7.62 -2.04
C ILE A 291 24.37 -7.17 -0.59
N ILE A 292 23.27 -6.71 0.00
CA ILE A 292 23.21 -6.24 1.39
C ILE A 292 23.18 -7.42 2.36
N HIS A 293 22.46 -8.47 2.00
CA HIS A 293 22.34 -9.68 2.79
C HIS A 293 22.15 -10.90 1.90
N SER A 294 22.77 -12.00 2.28
CA SER A 294 22.55 -13.31 1.65
C SER A 294 22.32 -14.33 2.76
N SER A 295 21.22 -15.08 2.65
CA SER A 295 20.86 -16.11 3.61
C SER A 295 20.38 -17.36 2.88
N VAL A 296 20.73 -18.53 3.41
CA VAL A 296 20.37 -19.83 2.85
C VAL A 296 19.70 -20.65 3.94
N GLN A 297 18.41 -20.91 3.73
CA GLN A 297 17.64 -21.80 4.58
C GLN A 297 17.75 -23.23 4.08
N LYS A 298 18.54 -24.05 4.78
CA LYS A 298 18.76 -25.46 4.45
C LYS A 298 17.53 -26.30 4.77
N LYS A 299 17.33 -27.40 4.01
CA LYS A 299 16.21 -28.34 4.19
C LYS A 299 14.86 -27.62 4.14
N ALA A 300 14.75 -26.68 3.22
CA ALA A 300 13.56 -25.88 2.97
C ALA A 300 13.15 -26.00 1.50
N LYS A 301 11.83 -25.95 1.27
CA LYS A 301 11.21 -26.03 -0.05
C LYS A 301 10.09 -25.00 -0.17
N GLY A 302 9.80 -24.57 -1.40
CA GLY A 302 8.64 -23.75 -1.70
C GLY A 302 7.29 -24.48 -1.62
N PRO A 303 6.17 -23.79 -1.91
CA PRO A 303 6.12 -22.41 -2.40
C PRO A 303 6.55 -21.39 -1.34
N VAL A 304 7.31 -20.37 -1.75
CA VAL A 304 7.76 -19.30 -0.86
C VAL A 304 6.86 -18.07 -1.01
N HIS A 305 6.19 -17.68 0.07
CA HIS A 305 5.46 -16.41 0.14
C HIS A 305 6.31 -15.37 0.84
N ILE A 306 6.48 -14.18 0.24
CA ILE A 306 7.35 -13.12 0.76
C ILE A 306 6.64 -11.76 0.75
N VAL A 307 6.79 -11.02 1.83
CA VAL A 307 6.35 -9.64 2.00
C VAL A 307 7.54 -8.78 2.41
N HIS A 308 7.74 -7.68 1.69
CA HIS A 308 8.79 -6.70 1.95
C HIS A 308 8.14 -5.33 2.16
N SER A 309 8.33 -4.74 3.34
CA SER A 309 7.76 -3.42 3.70
C SER A 309 8.64 -2.73 4.74
N GLU A 310 8.69 -1.40 4.69
CA GLU A 310 9.44 -0.56 5.62
C GLU A 310 10.92 -0.98 5.76
N ASN A 311 11.33 -1.57 6.89
CA ASN A 311 12.68 -2.07 7.15
C ASN A 311 12.74 -3.59 7.33
N TRP A 312 11.68 -4.31 6.98
CA TRP A 312 11.54 -5.73 7.30
C TRP A 312 11.08 -6.58 6.11
N VAL A 313 11.49 -7.84 6.14
CA VAL A 313 11.13 -8.86 5.17
C VAL A 313 10.62 -10.07 5.93
N VAL A 314 9.40 -10.52 5.63
CA VAL A 314 8.85 -11.75 6.17
C VAL A 314 8.66 -12.71 5.01
N TYR A 315 9.21 -13.90 5.12
CA TYR A 315 8.96 -14.95 4.14
C TYR A 315 8.60 -16.27 4.83
N GLN A 316 7.80 -17.08 4.14
CA GLN A 316 7.38 -18.40 4.59
C GLN A 316 7.89 -19.46 3.63
N TYR A 317 8.27 -20.61 4.17
CA TYR A 317 8.68 -21.80 3.43
C TYR A 317 8.24 -23.08 4.17
N TRP A 318 8.43 -24.22 3.51
CA TRP A 318 8.20 -25.55 4.08
C TRP A 318 9.52 -26.19 4.52
N ASN A 319 9.66 -26.52 5.80
CA ASN A 319 10.81 -27.24 6.33
C ASN A 319 10.65 -28.75 6.08
N THR A 320 11.53 -29.34 5.27
CA THR A 320 11.45 -30.76 4.89
C THR A 320 11.93 -31.70 6.00
N LYS A 321 12.83 -31.25 6.87
CA LYS A 321 13.35 -32.04 7.99
C LYS A 321 12.28 -32.24 9.07
N ALA A 322 11.63 -31.15 9.47
CA ALA A 322 10.62 -31.14 10.53
C ALA A 322 9.19 -31.33 9.98
N ARG A 323 8.99 -31.27 8.65
CA ARG A 323 7.70 -31.41 7.96
C ARG A 323 6.66 -30.41 8.47
N ARG A 324 7.02 -29.12 8.48
CA ARG A 324 6.16 -28.03 8.96
C ARG A 324 6.42 -26.72 8.21
N ASN A 325 5.46 -25.80 8.26
CA ASN A 325 5.64 -24.45 7.71
C ASN A 325 6.40 -23.58 8.72
N GLU A 326 7.31 -22.76 8.21
CA GLU A 326 8.09 -21.83 9.03
C GLU A 326 8.06 -20.43 8.40
N PHE A 327 7.87 -19.42 9.23
CA PHE A 327 8.14 -18.03 8.90
C PHE A 327 9.58 -17.69 9.29
N THR A 328 10.23 -16.86 8.50
CA THR A 328 11.46 -16.19 8.91
C THR A 328 11.31 -14.70 8.66
N VAL A 329 11.68 -13.92 9.66
CA VAL A 329 11.63 -12.45 9.62
C VAL A 329 13.04 -11.90 9.66
N LEU A 330 13.30 -10.94 8.77
CA LEU A 330 14.50 -10.11 8.76
C LEU A 330 14.09 -8.68 9.08
N GLU A 331 14.85 -8.02 9.95
CA GLU A 331 14.78 -6.57 10.16
C GLU A 331 16.16 -5.95 9.96
N LEU A 332 16.19 -4.82 9.26
CA LEU A 332 17.41 -4.10 8.95
C LEU A 332 17.50 -2.82 9.78
N TYR A 333 18.63 -2.64 10.47
CA TYR A 333 18.93 -1.49 11.32
C TYR A 333 20.28 -0.86 10.92
N GLU A 334 20.39 0.46 10.98
CA GLU A 334 21.66 1.17 10.74
C GLU A 334 22.54 1.20 11.99
N GLY A 335 21.92 1.19 13.19
CA GLY A 335 22.60 1.29 14.48
C GLY A 335 22.01 2.41 15.33
N THR A 336 22.80 2.93 16.27
CA THR A 336 22.42 4.03 17.17
C THR A 336 22.58 5.42 16.55
N GLU A 337 23.33 5.53 15.46
CA GLU A 337 23.56 6.78 14.72
C GLU A 337 23.06 6.65 13.28
N GLN A 338 22.52 7.74 12.74
CA GLN A 338 22.14 7.83 11.33
C GLN A 338 23.31 8.37 10.52
N TYR A 339 23.63 7.73 9.40
CA TYR A 339 24.65 8.27 8.50
C TYR A 339 24.22 9.60 7.87
N ASN A 340 22.97 9.68 7.41
CA ASN A 340 22.40 10.91 6.87
C ASN A 340 20.88 10.91 7.10
N ALA A 341 20.42 11.88 7.90
CA ALA A 341 19.01 12.02 8.29
C ALA A 341 18.15 12.74 7.23
N THR A 342 18.77 13.50 6.33
CA THR A 342 18.07 14.35 5.36
C THR A 342 17.76 13.61 4.07
N ALA A 343 18.72 12.81 3.59
CA ALA A 343 18.62 12.12 2.31
C ALA A 343 19.18 10.70 2.38
N PHE A 344 18.56 9.81 1.61
CA PHE A 344 19.04 8.46 1.36
C PHE A 344 19.54 8.37 -0.08
N SER A 345 20.84 8.09 -0.27
CA SER A 345 21.44 7.79 -1.57
C SER A 345 22.08 6.41 -1.51
N SER A 346 21.66 5.50 -2.39
CA SER A 346 22.27 4.17 -2.52
C SER A 346 23.75 4.21 -2.93
N LEU A 347 24.21 5.30 -3.55
CA LEU A 347 25.57 5.44 -4.06
C LEU A 347 26.59 5.85 -2.98
N ASP A 348 26.13 6.45 -1.88
CA ASP A 348 26.97 7.06 -0.84
C ASP A 348 26.74 6.37 0.53
N ARG A 349 26.62 5.04 0.51
CA ARG A 349 26.42 4.23 1.71
C ARG A 349 27.55 3.20 1.85
N PRO A 350 28.60 3.50 2.62
CA PRO A 350 29.71 2.58 2.82
C PRO A 350 29.33 1.41 3.74
N LEU A 351 28.58 1.70 4.81
CA LEU A 351 28.23 0.76 5.86
C LEU A 351 27.04 -0.14 5.46
N LEU A 352 27.15 -1.43 5.79
CA LEU A 352 26.03 -2.37 5.68
C LEU A 352 25.15 -2.28 6.94
N PRO A 353 23.83 -2.40 6.79
CA PRO A 353 22.94 -2.48 7.94
C PRO A 353 23.13 -3.78 8.73
N GLN A 354 22.89 -3.72 10.03
CA GLN A 354 22.75 -4.88 10.88
C GLN A 354 21.44 -5.59 10.54
N VAL A 355 21.54 -6.86 10.14
CA VAL A 355 20.38 -7.70 9.82
C VAL A 355 20.11 -8.62 11.00
N LEU A 356 18.96 -8.40 11.65
CA LEU A 356 18.45 -9.29 12.68
C LEU A 356 17.48 -10.29 12.05
N GLN A 357 17.59 -11.55 12.42
CA GLN A 357 16.72 -12.60 11.89
C GLN A 357 16.21 -13.54 12.98
N GLN A 358 14.96 -13.99 12.83
CA GLN A 358 14.38 -15.01 13.70
C GLN A 358 13.33 -15.80 12.94
N SER A 359 13.26 -17.10 13.22
CA SER A 359 12.31 -18.02 12.59
C SER A 359 11.22 -18.43 13.56
N TYR A 360 10.03 -18.71 13.03
CA TYR A 360 8.83 -19.09 13.77
C TYR A 360 8.16 -20.24 13.04
N ILE A 361 7.43 -21.07 13.77
CA ILE A 361 6.65 -22.20 13.25
C ILE A 361 5.23 -21.70 13.00
N PHE A 362 4.64 -22.15 11.90
CA PHE A 362 3.23 -21.87 11.58
C PHE A 362 2.48 -23.19 11.33
N PRO A 363 1.32 -23.42 11.98
CA PRO A 363 0.66 -24.72 11.96
C PRO A 363 -0.12 -25.03 10.67
N SER A 364 -0.26 -24.08 9.75
CA SER A 364 -1.03 -24.25 8.50
C SER A 364 -0.20 -23.88 7.27
N ALA A 365 -0.59 -24.39 6.10
CA ALA A 365 -0.12 -23.86 4.82
C ALA A 365 -0.70 -22.46 4.55
N ILE A 366 -0.08 -21.75 3.61
CA ILE A 366 -0.43 -20.40 3.20
C ILE A 366 -0.72 -20.40 1.69
N SER A 367 -1.76 -19.67 1.28
CA SER A 367 -2.10 -19.47 -0.13
C SER A 367 -1.74 -18.06 -0.62
N ALA A 368 -1.84 -17.05 0.25
CA ALA A 368 -1.48 -15.67 -0.05
C ALA A 368 -1.03 -14.94 1.22
N MET A 369 -0.15 -13.95 1.06
CA MET A 369 0.33 -13.13 2.17
C MET A 369 0.55 -11.69 1.71
N GLU A 370 0.06 -10.71 2.48
CA GLU A 370 0.21 -9.28 2.18
C GLU A 370 0.20 -8.45 3.47
N ALA A 371 0.83 -7.26 3.48
CA ALA A 371 0.81 -6.35 4.63
C ALA A 371 -0.29 -5.28 4.53
N THR A 372 -0.81 -4.84 5.67
CA THR A 372 -1.69 -3.68 5.73
C THR A 372 -0.94 -2.38 5.38
N ILE A 373 -1.63 -1.47 4.68
CA ILE A 373 -1.08 -0.18 4.27
C ILE A 373 -2.01 0.98 4.63
N THR A 374 -1.44 2.05 5.18
CA THR A 374 -2.10 3.33 5.46
C THR A 374 -1.28 4.49 4.91
N GLU A 375 -1.91 5.65 4.73
CA GLU A 375 -1.27 6.80 4.07
C GLU A 375 -0.06 7.33 4.84
N ARG A 376 -0.12 7.37 6.18
CA ARG A 376 0.95 7.91 7.03
C ARG A 376 1.80 6.85 7.73
N GLY A 377 1.38 5.58 7.71
CA GLY A 377 2.12 4.49 8.37
C GLY A 377 2.20 4.60 9.90
N ILE A 378 1.17 5.18 10.54
CA ILE A 378 1.12 5.37 12.01
C ILE A 378 0.57 4.13 12.74
N THR A 379 -0.56 3.60 12.26
CA THR A 379 -1.18 2.39 12.84
C THR A 379 -0.28 1.16 12.72
N SER A 380 -0.43 0.22 13.64
CA SER A 380 0.28 -1.05 13.64
C SER A 380 0.15 -1.80 12.31
N ARG A 381 1.25 -2.40 11.84
CA ARG A 381 1.25 -3.24 10.63
C ARG A 381 0.80 -4.65 10.96
N HIS A 382 -0.15 -5.18 10.19
CA HIS A 382 -0.58 -6.57 10.27
C HIS A 382 -0.27 -7.27 8.94
N LEU A 383 0.07 -8.56 9.03
CA LEU A 383 0.13 -9.47 7.90
C LEU A 383 -1.25 -10.12 7.74
N LEU A 384 -1.80 -10.03 6.54
CA LEU A 384 -3.00 -10.74 6.11
C LEU A 384 -2.55 -12.04 5.45
N ILE A 385 -2.93 -13.17 6.04
CA ILE A 385 -2.54 -14.50 5.60
C ILE A 385 -3.80 -15.24 5.14
N GLY A 386 -3.87 -15.57 3.86
CA GLY A 386 -4.92 -16.43 3.31
C GLY A 386 -4.56 -17.89 3.57
N LEU A 387 -5.39 -18.58 4.34
CA LEU A 387 -5.26 -20.01 4.61
C LEU A 387 -5.95 -20.82 3.51
N PRO A 388 -5.52 -22.08 3.26
CA PRO A 388 -6.17 -22.94 2.26
C PRO A 388 -7.63 -23.27 2.62
N SER A 389 -8.02 -23.13 3.89
CA SER A 389 -9.42 -23.26 4.32
C SER A 389 -10.33 -22.11 3.85
N GLY A 390 -9.76 -21.06 3.25
CA GLY A 390 -10.47 -19.84 2.86
C GLY A 390 -10.50 -18.77 3.96
N ALA A 391 -10.12 -19.10 5.20
CA ALA A 391 -10.03 -18.11 6.28
C ALA A 391 -8.86 -17.13 6.06
N ILE A 392 -9.09 -15.86 6.37
CA ILE A 392 -8.05 -14.83 6.29
C ILE A 392 -7.64 -14.41 7.71
N LEU A 393 -6.42 -14.78 8.10
CA LEU A 393 -5.85 -14.46 9.40
C LEU A 393 -5.20 -13.08 9.39
N SER A 394 -5.52 -12.23 10.36
CA SER A 394 -4.80 -10.98 10.62
C SER A 394 -3.76 -11.20 11.73
N LEU A 395 -2.48 -11.27 11.35
CA LEU A 395 -1.36 -11.49 12.26
C LEU A 395 -0.61 -10.19 12.54
N PRO A 396 -0.52 -9.70 13.78
CA PRO A 396 0.25 -8.50 14.09
C PRO A 396 1.74 -8.69 13.81
N LYS A 397 2.37 -7.78 13.05
CA LYS A 397 3.83 -7.85 12.76
C LYS A 397 4.68 -7.76 14.03
N ALA A 398 4.18 -7.10 15.09
CA ALA A 398 4.87 -7.02 16.38
C ALA A 398 5.09 -8.38 17.05
N LEU A 399 4.30 -9.41 16.71
CA LEU A 399 4.54 -10.78 17.20
C LEU A 399 5.76 -11.41 16.51
N LEU A 400 5.99 -11.08 15.24
CA LEU A 400 7.09 -11.58 14.43
C LEU A 400 8.26 -10.58 14.48
N ASP A 401 8.89 -10.44 15.63
CA ASP A 401 9.96 -9.47 15.88
C ASP A 401 11.26 -10.24 16.21
N PRO A 402 12.36 -10.08 15.44
CA PRO A 402 13.59 -10.83 15.66
C PRO A 402 14.31 -10.48 16.96
N ARG A 403 13.87 -9.43 17.67
CA ARG A 403 14.43 -9.00 18.96
C ARG A 403 13.78 -9.66 20.16
N ARG A 404 12.79 -10.54 19.97
CA ARG A 404 12.14 -11.26 21.07
C ARG A 404 13.18 -12.17 21.75
N PRO A 405 13.45 -11.97 23.05
CA PRO A 405 14.52 -12.68 23.74
C PRO A 405 14.08 -14.11 24.08
N GLU A 406 14.99 -15.08 24.00
CA GLU A 406 14.75 -16.43 24.50
C GLU A 406 14.61 -16.44 26.03
N ILE A 407 15.47 -15.66 26.71
CA ILE A 407 15.44 -15.46 28.16
C ILE A 407 15.18 -13.98 28.43
N PRO A 408 14.09 -13.61 29.12
CA PRO A 408 13.76 -12.22 29.38
C PRO A 408 14.82 -11.49 30.22
N THR A 409 15.16 -10.27 29.81
CA THR A 409 16.02 -9.34 30.56
C THR A 409 15.22 -8.11 31.00
N GLU A 410 15.73 -7.34 31.97
CA GLU A 410 15.05 -6.12 32.43
C GLU A 410 14.85 -5.10 31.30
N GLN A 411 15.82 -4.94 30.39
CA GLN A 411 15.68 -4.07 29.21
C GLN A 411 14.57 -4.56 28.28
N SER A 412 14.48 -5.87 28.05
CA SER A 412 13.41 -6.43 27.20
C SER A 412 12.02 -6.25 27.81
N ARG A 413 11.92 -6.24 29.15
CA ARG A 413 10.68 -5.99 29.89
C ARG A 413 10.30 -4.52 29.81
N GLU A 414 11.27 -3.60 29.93
CA GLU A 414 11.05 -2.16 29.75
C GLU A 414 10.54 -1.83 28.34
N GLU A 415 11.06 -2.52 27.32
CA GLU A 415 10.58 -2.42 25.93
C GLU A 415 9.25 -3.15 25.66
N ASN A 416 8.68 -3.84 26.66
CA ASN A 416 7.49 -4.69 26.53
C ASN A 416 7.61 -5.76 25.43
N LEU A 417 8.81 -6.33 25.26
CA LEU A 417 9.04 -7.44 24.34
C LEU A 417 8.51 -8.74 24.93
N ILE A 418 7.64 -9.40 24.19
CA ILE A 418 7.14 -10.72 24.55
C ILE A 418 8.30 -11.72 24.36
N PRO A 419 8.59 -12.62 25.32
CA PRO A 419 9.63 -13.63 25.18
C PRO A 419 9.41 -14.48 23.93
N TYR A 420 10.49 -14.94 23.30
CA TYR A 420 10.40 -15.75 22.09
C TYR A 420 9.58 -17.01 22.34
N SER A 421 8.54 -17.17 21.53
CA SER A 421 7.76 -18.40 21.45
C SER A 421 7.73 -18.81 19.99
N PRO A 422 8.32 -19.97 19.63
CA PRO A 422 8.45 -20.39 18.24
C PRO A 422 7.09 -20.70 17.61
N ASP A 423 6.11 -21.15 18.39
CA ASP A 423 4.81 -21.55 17.88
C ASP A 423 3.85 -20.36 17.73
N VAL A 424 3.54 -19.99 16.49
CA VAL A 424 2.59 -18.91 16.17
C VAL A 424 1.20 -19.50 16.06
N GLN A 425 0.44 -19.36 17.14
CA GLN A 425 -0.90 -19.91 17.26
C GLN A 425 -1.91 -19.20 16.35
N ILE A 426 -2.84 -20.00 15.80
CA ILE A 426 -3.99 -19.51 15.04
C ILE A 426 -5.19 -19.45 15.97
N HIS A 427 -5.71 -18.25 16.19
CA HIS A 427 -6.95 -18.03 16.93
C HIS A 427 -8.05 -17.58 15.96
N ALA A 428 -9.21 -18.25 16.02
CA ALA A 428 -10.34 -17.97 15.12
C ALA A 428 -10.88 -16.54 15.26
N GLU A 429 -10.72 -15.92 16.44
CA GLU A 429 -11.06 -14.52 16.72
C GLU A 429 -10.31 -13.51 15.83
N ARG A 430 -9.19 -13.93 15.22
CA ARG A 430 -8.37 -13.09 14.33
C ARG A 430 -8.72 -13.30 12.85
N PHE A 431 -9.73 -14.11 12.54
CA PHE A 431 -10.22 -14.26 11.16
C PHE A 431 -11.09 -13.07 10.77
N ILE A 432 -10.67 -12.36 9.71
CA ILE A 432 -11.37 -11.13 9.27
C ILE A 432 -12.61 -11.41 8.44
N ASN A 433 -12.75 -12.63 7.93
CA ASN A 433 -13.87 -13.04 7.09
C ASN A 433 -14.89 -13.91 7.84
N TYR A 434 -14.72 -14.13 9.14
CA TYR A 434 -15.63 -14.90 10.01
C TYR A 434 -16.12 -16.19 9.34
N ASN A 435 -17.38 -16.21 8.90
CA ASN A 435 -18.09 -17.32 8.26
C ASN A 435 -18.15 -17.21 6.72
N GLN A 436 -17.66 -16.11 6.14
CA GLN A 436 -17.50 -15.97 4.70
C GLN A 436 -16.21 -16.66 4.28
N THR A 437 -16.31 -17.88 3.75
CA THR A 437 -15.20 -18.60 3.13
C THR A 437 -14.84 -17.96 1.79
N VAL A 438 -14.21 -16.78 1.81
CA VAL A 438 -13.97 -15.98 0.60
C VAL A 438 -12.58 -15.36 0.72
N VAL A 439 -11.67 -15.79 -0.16
CA VAL A 439 -10.28 -15.29 -0.19
C VAL A 439 -10.24 -14.00 -1.01
N ALA A 440 -9.44 -13.03 -0.56
CA ALA A 440 -9.02 -11.87 -1.36
C ALA A 440 -8.72 -12.30 -2.81
N TYR A 441 -9.39 -11.65 -3.77
CA TYR A 441 -9.55 -12.03 -5.18
C TYR A 441 -9.04 -13.46 -5.56
N GLY A 442 -9.94 -14.44 -5.51
CA GLY A 442 -9.68 -15.81 -5.95
C GLY A 442 -10.76 -16.28 -6.93
N LEU A 443 -11.39 -17.42 -6.61
CA LEU A 443 -12.64 -17.83 -7.27
C LEU A 443 -13.75 -16.81 -6.98
N ASP A 444 -13.81 -16.37 -5.72
CA ASP A 444 -14.74 -15.37 -5.22
C ASP A 444 -13.99 -14.08 -4.86
N ILE A 445 -14.74 -12.98 -4.70
CA ILE A 445 -14.21 -11.66 -4.34
C ILE A 445 -14.70 -11.29 -2.95
N TYR A 446 -13.78 -11.18 -2.00
CA TYR A 446 -14.05 -10.64 -0.66
C TYR A 446 -13.51 -9.20 -0.53
N GLN A 447 -14.30 -8.32 0.05
CA GLN A 447 -13.90 -6.97 0.42
C GLN A 447 -14.29 -6.72 1.87
N THR A 448 -13.35 -6.17 2.64
CA THR A 448 -13.63 -5.71 4.01
C THR A 448 -12.65 -4.62 4.41
N ARG A 449 -12.90 -4.01 5.56
CA ARG A 449 -12.01 -3.02 6.21
C ARG A 449 -11.36 -3.67 7.42
N VAL A 450 -10.07 -3.42 7.61
CA VAL A 450 -9.30 -3.94 8.75
C VAL A 450 -8.80 -2.77 9.58
N TYR A 451 -8.88 -2.91 10.91
CA TYR A 451 -8.52 -1.85 11.87
C TYR A 451 -7.43 -2.36 12.84
N PRO A 452 -6.14 -2.35 12.44
CA PRO A 452 -5.04 -2.90 13.24
C PRO A 452 -4.95 -2.31 14.66
N SER A 453 -5.07 -0.98 14.79
CA SER A 453 -5.01 -0.27 16.07
C SER A 453 -6.40 0.15 16.59
N LYS A 454 -7.47 -0.54 16.15
CA LYS A 454 -8.86 -0.12 16.34
C LYS A 454 -9.14 1.26 15.70
N GLN A 455 -10.41 1.67 15.65
CA GLN A 455 -10.84 2.95 15.07
C GLN A 455 -10.63 4.08 16.09
N PHE A 456 -9.38 4.47 16.34
CA PHE A 456 -9.04 5.48 17.35
C PHE A 456 -9.37 6.92 16.91
N ASP A 457 -9.59 7.13 15.61
CA ASP A 457 -9.84 8.41 14.94
C ASP A 457 -11.31 8.64 14.60
N VAL A 458 -12.19 7.68 14.93
CA VAL A 458 -13.64 7.78 14.76
C VAL A 458 -14.30 7.74 16.12
N LEU A 459 -15.41 8.48 16.28
CA LEU A 459 -16.24 8.37 17.47
C LEU A 459 -16.73 6.92 17.61
N LYS A 460 -16.82 6.42 18.83
CA LYS A 460 -17.23 5.04 19.05
C LYS A 460 -18.63 4.79 18.48
N ASP A 461 -18.83 3.61 17.91
CA ASP A 461 -20.13 3.18 17.39
C ASP A 461 -21.20 3.09 18.51
N ASP A 462 -20.78 2.81 19.74
CA ASP A 462 -21.62 2.69 20.95
C ASP A 462 -21.70 4.00 21.76
N TYR A 463 -21.42 5.15 21.14
CA TYR A 463 -21.44 6.45 21.83
C TYR A 463 -22.86 6.84 22.28
N ASP A 464 -23.03 7.10 23.58
CA ASP A 464 -24.31 7.48 24.17
C ASP A 464 -24.61 8.98 24.03
N TYR A 465 -25.21 9.34 22.90
CA TYR A 465 -25.65 10.72 22.63
C TYR A 465 -26.75 11.21 23.58
N VAL A 466 -27.60 10.31 24.09
CA VAL A 466 -28.74 10.68 24.95
C VAL A 466 -28.26 11.07 26.34
N LEU A 467 -27.34 10.31 26.90
CA LEU A 467 -26.72 10.62 28.19
C LEU A 467 -26.11 12.02 28.19
N ILE A 468 -25.25 12.33 27.21
CA ILE A 468 -24.55 13.62 27.18
C ILE A 468 -25.53 14.77 26.94
N SER A 469 -26.49 14.60 26.03
CA SER A 469 -27.53 15.61 25.80
C SER A 469 -28.35 15.87 27.06
N SER A 470 -28.76 14.82 27.77
CA SER A 470 -29.55 14.95 29.00
C SER A 470 -28.77 15.63 30.13
N VAL A 471 -27.49 15.29 30.31
CA VAL A 471 -26.60 15.91 31.30
C VAL A 471 -26.42 17.40 30.98
N LEU A 472 -26.22 17.77 29.71
CA LEU A 472 -26.10 19.17 29.30
C LEU A 472 -27.37 19.96 29.64
N PHE A 473 -28.55 19.43 29.31
CA PHE A 473 -29.81 20.07 29.71
C PHE A 473 -29.93 20.18 31.23
N GLY A 474 -29.61 19.11 31.96
CA GLY A 474 -29.60 19.11 33.41
C GLY A 474 -28.72 20.21 34.00
N LEU A 475 -27.50 20.38 33.49
CA LEU A 475 -26.57 21.43 33.91
C LEU A 475 -27.08 22.84 33.57
N VAL A 476 -27.68 23.04 32.39
CA VAL A 476 -28.27 24.33 32.00
C VAL A 476 -29.43 24.70 32.94
N PHE A 477 -30.36 23.77 33.18
CA PHE A 477 -31.46 24.00 34.11
C PHE A 477 -30.96 24.24 35.53
N ALA A 478 -30.03 23.43 36.02
CA ALA A 478 -29.41 23.62 37.32
C ALA A 478 -28.75 25.00 37.45
N THR A 479 -28.04 25.46 36.41
CA THR A 479 -27.42 26.80 36.38
C THR A 479 -28.45 27.92 36.42
N MET A 480 -29.55 27.80 35.65
CA MET A 480 -30.62 28.79 35.67
C MET A 480 -31.33 28.87 37.02
N ILE A 481 -31.60 27.71 37.63
CA ILE A 481 -32.26 27.61 38.93
C ILE A 481 -31.34 28.16 40.03
N THR A 482 -30.07 27.73 40.07
CA THR A 482 -29.09 28.19 41.07
C THR A 482 -28.76 29.66 40.94
N LYS A 483 -28.67 30.22 39.72
CA LYS A 483 -28.53 31.67 39.49
C LYS A 483 -29.66 32.45 40.16
N ARG A 484 -30.91 32.02 39.97
CA ARG A 484 -32.08 32.68 40.57
C ARG A 484 -32.08 32.55 42.08
N LEU A 485 -31.79 31.35 42.62
CA LEU A 485 -31.67 31.10 44.06
C LEU A 485 -30.59 31.98 44.71
N ALA A 486 -29.42 32.13 44.05
CA ALA A 486 -28.34 32.96 44.55
C ALA A 486 -28.69 34.45 44.56
N GLN A 487 -29.34 34.95 43.50
CA GLN A 487 -29.83 36.34 43.45
C GLN A 487 -30.81 36.63 44.58
N VAL A 488 -31.78 35.74 44.81
CA VAL A 488 -32.74 35.86 45.91
C VAL A 488 -32.03 35.83 47.27
N LYS A 489 -31.08 34.92 47.47
CA LYS A 489 -30.32 34.81 48.73
C LYS A 489 -29.48 36.05 49.02
N LEU A 490 -28.78 36.60 48.01
CA LEU A 490 -27.99 37.82 48.14
C LEU A 490 -28.86 39.04 48.41
N LEU A 491 -30.00 39.16 47.73
CA LEU A 491 -30.97 40.22 47.99
C LEU A 491 -31.47 40.15 49.44
N ASN A 492 -31.91 38.99 49.91
CA ASN A 492 -32.36 38.82 51.30
C ASN A 492 -31.27 39.12 52.33
N ARG A 493 -29.98 38.89 51.99
CA ARG A 493 -28.84 39.24 52.85
C ARG A 493 -28.57 40.74 52.87
N ALA A 494 -28.75 41.44 51.75
CA ALA A 494 -28.52 42.87 51.66
C ALA A 494 -29.63 43.72 52.29
N TRP A 495 -30.85 43.16 52.39
CA TRP A 495 -32.02 43.80 53.01
C TRP A 495 -32.19 43.46 54.51
N ARG A 496 -31.19 42.77 55.08
CA ARG A 496 -31.00 42.59 56.52
C ARG A 496 -29.92 43.53 57.00
#